data_AF-A0A964YJA9-F1
#
_entry.id   AF-A0A964YJA9-F1
#
_cell.length_a   1.000
_cell.length_b   1.000
_cell.length_c   1.000
_cell.angle_alpha   90.00
_cell.angle_beta   90.00
_cell.angle_gamma   90.00
#
_symmetry.space_group_name_H-M   'P 1'
#
loop_
_entity.id
_entity.type
_entity.pdbx_description
1 polymer ?
#
loop_
_entity_poly.entity_id
_entity_poly.type
_entity_poly.pdbx_seq_one_letter_code
_entity_poly.pdbx_strand_id
1 'polypeptide(L)'
;MTKILGLLLMFSSTIAFAQPPAGARPGGFGGNNSMNGRFYGRIVDAKTNKGIDASSIQLIQTKINPQTKEKTEAILSGQLTKANGDFSLENLPTNGEMKLKITAIGYLTIEKSLKFQAPNFDVDLGNIKLELDAKQLEEIKVVASKPFMQMGVDRKIFNVEKNLVSTGQTATELMKNIPGV
;
A
#
# COMPACT_ATOMS: atom_id res chain seq x y z
N MET A 1 70.40 70.71 -34.69
CA MET A 1 69.75 70.13 -35.89
C MET A 1 69.32 68.74 -35.46
N THR A 2 68.05 68.36 -35.32
CA THR A 2 66.80 68.61 -36.05
C THR A 2 65.62 68.64 -35.06
N LYS A 3 64.65 69.52 -35.32
CA LYS A 3 63.36 69.62 -34.60
C LYS A 3 62.39 68.56 -35.13
N ILE A 4 61.42 68.11 -34.32
CA ILE A 4 60.00 67.78 -34.65
C ILE A 4 59.41 66.99 -33.46
N LEU A 5 58.55 67.57 -32.62
CA LEU A 5 57.09 67.80 -32.75
C LEU A 5 56.29 66.61 -32.17
N GLY A 6 55.43 66.85 -31.17
CA GLY A 6 54.48 65.83 -30.71
C GLY A 6 53.82 66.09 -29.36
N LEU A 7 52.82 66.98 -29.37
CA LEU A 7 51.81 67.22 -28.33
C LEU A 7 50.86 66.00 -28.21
N LEU A 8 50.61 65.45 -27.01
CA LEU A 8 49.28 64.89 -26.69
C LEU A 8 49.09 64.58 -25.19
N LEU A 9 47.91 64.96 -24.70
CA LEU A 9 47.38 64.73 -23.36
C LEU A 9 47.46 63.27 -22.89
N MET A 10 47.85 63.11 -21.62
CA MET A 10 47.52 61.92 -20.83
C MET A 10 46.02 61.90 -20.51
N PHE A 11 45.26 61.07 -21.24
CA PHE A 11 43.98 60.55 -20.77
C PHE A 11 44.21 59.13 -20.25
N SER A 12 44.22 59.01 -18.93
CA SER A 12 44.24 57.74 -18.19
C SER A 12 42.91 57.02 -18.39
N SER A 13 42.89 55.99 -19.25
CA SER A 13 41.81 55.00 -19.27
C SER A 13 42.23 53.78 -18.47
N THR A 14 41.77 53.69 -17.22
CA THR A 14 41.79 52.45 -16.45
C THR A 14 40.83 51.45 -17.09
N ILE A 15 41.35 50.47 -17.83
CA ILE A 15 40.60 49.27 -18.16
C ILE A 15 40.65 48.38 -16.91
N ALA A 16 39.56 48.36 -16.16
CA ALA A 16 39.33 47.35 -15.15
C ALA A 16 39.09 46.02 -15.87
N PHE A 17 40.12 45.18 -15.97
CA PHE A 17 39.94 43.76 -16.28
C PHE A 17 39.31 43.10 -15.04
N ALA A 18 37.98 43.05 -15.00
CA ALA A 18 37.29 42.10 -14.13
C ALA A 18 37.65 40.70 -14.65
N GLN A 19 38.36 39.90 -13.86
CA GLN A 19 38.62 38.51 -14.17
C GLN A 19 37.32 37.72 -13.96
N PRO A 20 36.68 37.15 -15.00
CA PRO A 20 35.68 36.12 -14.75
C PRO A 20 36.39 34.92 -14.12
N PRO A 21 35.81 34.26 -13.10
CA PRO A 21 36.42 33.11 -12.45
C PRO A 21 36.73 32.03 -13.49
N ALA A 22 38.03 31.76 -13.65
CA ALA A 22 38.53 30.66 -14.45
C ALA A 22 38.07 29.34 -13.81
N GLY A 23 37.07 28.70 -14.43
CA GLY A 23 36.60 27.39 -13.98
C GLY A 23 35.16 27.01 -14.30
N ALA A 24 34.39 27.81 -15.04
CA ALA A 24 33.11 27.35 -15.58
C ALA A 24 33.37 26.54 -16.86
N ARG A 25 33.52 25.22 -16.73
CA ARG A 25 33.36 24.28 -17.85
C ARG A 25 31.87 24.18 -18.18
N PRO A 26 31.40 24.60 -19.36
CA PRO A 26 30.04 24.32 -19.81
C PRO A 26 30.00 22.91 -20.39
N GLY A 27 29.04 22.09 -19.96
CA GLY A 27 28.76 20.79 -20.58
C GLY A 27 29.06 19.59 -19.70
N GLY A 28 28.32 19.48 -18.60
CA GLY A 28 28.15 18.23 -17.88
C GLY A 28 26.66 18.00 -17.65
N PHE A 29 25.93 17.56 -18.68
CA PHE A 29 24.67 16.83 -18.47
C PHE A 29 25.04 15.47 -17.84
N GLY A 30 25.46 15.51 -16.58
CA GLY A 30 25.45 14.38 -15.68
C GLY A 30 24.02 14.17 -15.20
N GLY A 31 23.11 13.88 -16.14
CA GLY A 31 21.94 13.11 -15.78
C GLY A 31 22.49 11.78 -15.30
N ASN A 32 22.55 11.60 -13.98
CA ASN A 32 22.74 10.31 -13.38
C ASN A 32 21.53 9.48 -13.80
N ASN A 33 21.60 8.92 -15.01
CA ASN A 33 20.62 8.01 -15.55
C ASN A 33 20.86 6.69 -14.84
N SER A 34 20.59 6.67 -13.53
CA SER A 34 20.21 5.44 -12.86
C SER A 34 19.06 4.92 -13.70
N MET A 35 19.32 3.86 -14.46
CA MET A 35 18.34 3.17 -15.29
C MET A 35 17.29 2.62 -14.33
N ASN A 36 16.34 3.48 -14.01
CA ASN A 36 15.26 3.28 -13.09
C ASN A 36 14.08 2.83 -13.93
N GLY A 37 13.64 1.61 -13.67
CA GLY A 37 12.50 1.04 -14.33
C GLY A 37 11.20 1.54 -13.73
N ARG A 38 10.15 1.42 -14.53
CA ARG A 38 8.79 1.74 -14.16
C ARG A 38 7.87 0.63 -14.64
N PHE A 39 7.00 0.17 -13.74
CA PHE A 39 5.87 -0.69 -14.10
C PHE A 39 4.58 0.07 -13.83
N TYR A 40 3.74 0.18 -14.84
CA TYR A 40 2.43 0.81 -14.71
C TYR A 40 1.35 -0.04 -15.35
N GLY A 41 0.11 0.24 -15.01
CA GLY A 41 -1.03 -0.47 -15.54
C GLY A 41 -2.29 -0.16 -14.75
N ARG A 42 -3.32 -0.97 -14.96
CA ARG A 42 -4.61 -0.81 -14.29
C ARG A 42 -5.14 -2.14 -13.81
N ILE A 43 -5.63 -2.18 -12.57
CA ILE A 43 -6.30 -3.33 -12.00
C ILE A 43 -7.80 -3.20 -12.24
N VAL A 44 -8.39 -4.23 -12.83
CA VAL A 44 -9.83 -4.26 -13.14
C VAL A 44 -10.47 -5.56 -12.66
N ASP A 45 -11.75 -5.49 -12.34
CA ASP A 45 -12.58 -6.67 -12.09
C ASP A 45 -12.78 -7.45 -13.39
N ALA A 46 -12.52 -8.77 -13.38
CA ALA A 46 -12.64 -9.65 -14.53
C ALA A 46 -14.06 -9.67 -15.14
N LYS A 47 -15.11 -9.48 -14.33
CA LYS A 47 -16.52 -9.52 -14.77
C LYS A 47 -17.00 -8.16 -15.25
N THR A 48 -16.74 -7.12 -14.46
CA THR A 48 -17.31 -5.78 -14.73
C THR A 48 -16.38 -4.87 -15.53
N ASN A 49 -15.10 -5.23 -15.68
CA ASN A 49 -14.02 -4.39 -16.22
C ASN A 49 -13.89 -3.03 -15.51
N LYS A 50 -14.49 -2.86 -14.34
CA LYS A 50 -14.34 -1.65 -13.53
C LYS A 50 -13.00 -1.68 -12.81
N GLY A 51 -12.39 -0.52 -12.67
CA GLY A 51 -11.17 -0.36 -11.88
C GLY A 51 -11.41 -0.77 -10.43
N ILE A 52 -10.46 -1.51 -9.86
CA ILE A 52 -10.53 -1.90 -8.45
C ILE A 52 -9.70 -0.89 -7.65
N ASP A 53 -10.39 -0.13 -6.81
CA ASP A 53 -9.76 0.82 -5.90
C ASP A 53 -9.05 0.10 -4.74
N ALA A 54 -8.05 0.77 -4.16
CA ALA A 54 -7.33 0.33 -2.97
C ALA A 54 -6.77 -1.10 -3.04
N SER A 55 -6.45 -1.59 -4.24
CA SER A 55 -5.75 -2.86 -4.43
C SER A 55 -4.30 -2.68 -4.06
N SER A 56 -3.78 -3.56 -3.20
CA SER A 56 -2.39 -3.58 -2.80
C SER A 56 -1.52 -4.25 -3.85
N ILE A 57 -0.56 -3.50 -4.35
CA ILE A 57 0.41 -3.95 -5.34
C ILE A 57 1.76 -3.95 -4.66
N GLN A 58 2.43 -5.09 -4.65
CA GLN A 58 3.75 -5.27 -4.09
C GLN A 58 4.67 -5.83 -5.15
N LEU A 59 5.85 -5.23 -5.27
CA LEU A 59 6.90 -5.73 -6.14
C LEU A 59 8.01 -6.32 -5.27
N ILE A 60 8.21 -7.61 -5.43
CA ILE A 60 9.13 -8.41 -4.64
C ILE A 60 10.29 -8.80 -5.54
N GLN A 61 11.53 -8.59 -5.09
CA GLN A 61 12.72 -9.06 -5.79
C GLN A 61 13.33 -10.24 -5.05
N THR A 62 13.66 -11.28 -5.81
CA THR A 62 14.41 -12.41 -5.27
C THR A 62 15.89 -12.07 -5.34
N LYS A 63 16.50 -11.81 -4.19
CA LYS A 63 17.95 -11.63 -4.07
C LYS A 63 18.59 -12.98 -3.78
N ILE A 64 19.65 -13.30 -4.51
CA ILE A 64 20.45 -14.50 -4.27
C ILE A 64 21.73 -14.05 -3.59
N ASN A 65 21.99 -14.56 -2.38
CA ASN A 65 23.27 -14.30 -1.72
C ASN A 65 24.37 -15.10 -2.45
N PRO A 66 25.39 -14.44 -3.04
CA PRO A 66 26.44 -15.13 -3.80
C PRO A 66 27.30 -16.06 -2.95
N GLN A 67 27.33 -15.90 -1.63
CA GLN A 67 28.12 -16.72 -0.71
C GLN A 67 27.35 -17.94 -0.19
N THR A 68 26.09 -17.77 0.22
CA THR A 68 25.27 -18.86 0.79
C THR A 68 24.34 -19.53 -0.23
N LYS A 69 24.21 -18.97 -1.44
CA LYS A 69 23.21 -19.35 -2.47
C LYS A 69 21.76 -19.31 -1.98
N GLU A 70 21.50 -18.69 -0.83
CA GLU A 70 20.16 -18.54 -0.29
C GLU A 70 19.38 -17.51 -1.10
N LYS A 71 18.09 -17.81 -1.32
CA LYS A 71 17.14 -16.91 -1.97
C LYS A 71 16.34 -16.18 -0.89
N THR A 72 16.45 -14.86 -0.87
CA THR A 72 15.67 -14.01 0.02
C THR A 72 14.74 -13.14 -0.81
N GLU A 73 13.46 -13.12 -0.45
CA GLU A 73 12.48 -12.22 -1.03
C GLU A 73 12.53 -10.87 -0.31
N ALA A 74 12.73 -9.79 -1.06
CA ALA A 74 12.73 -8.43 -0.52
C ALA A 74 11.67 -7.60 -1.27
N ILE A 75 10.82 -6.88 -0.53
CA ILE A 75 9.87 -5.94 -1.13
C ILE A 75 10.67 -4.72 -1.61
N LEU A 76 10.61 -4.44 -2.91
CA LEU A 76 11.24 -3.28 -3.52
C LEU A 76 10.35 -2.05 -3.47
N SER A 77 9.08 -2.24 -3.80
CA SER A 77 8.10 -1.15 -3.85
C SER A 77 6.72 -1.69 -3.60
N GLY A 78 5.85 -0.84 -3.05
CA GLY A 78 4.45 -1.16 -2.83
C GLY A 78 3.59 0.08 -2.99
N GLN A 79 2.43 -0.07 -3.61
CA GLN A 79 1.48 1.01 -3.82
C GLN A 79 0.05 0.47 -3.76
N LEU A 80 -0.89 1.32 -3.35
CA LEU A 80 -2.31 1.08 -3.55
C LEU A 80 -2.75 1.63 -4.91
N THR A 81 -3.66 0.95 -5.59
CA THR A 81 -4.31 1.52 -6.79
C THR A 81 -5.13 2.76 -6.44
N LYS A 82 -5.29 3.63 -7.43
CA LYS A 82 -6.23 4.75 -7.38
C LYS A 82 -7.68 4.25 -7.54
N ALA A 83 -8.66 5.14 -7.35
CA ALA A 83 -10.08 4.87 -7.52
C ALA A 83 -10.48 4.29 -8.90
N ASN A 84 -9.69 4.56 -9.93
CA ASN A 84 -9.88 4.04 -11.28
C ASN A 84 -9.11 2.73 -11.55
N GLY A 85 -8.41 2.19 -10.56
CA GLY A 85 -7.58 0.99 -10.65
C GLY A 85 -6.15 1.23 -11.12
N ASP A 86 -5.76 2.48 -11.45
CA ASP A 86 -4.43 2.76 -11.99
C ASP A 86 -3.34 2.66 -10.93
N PHE A 87 -2.16 2.22 -11.34
CA PHE A 87 -0.94 2.20 -10.53
C PHE A 87 0.31 2.52 -11.33
N SER A 88 1.35 2.99 -10.64
CA SER A 88 2.64 3.37 -11.24
C SER A 88 3.76 3.16 -10.22
N LEU A 89 4.49 2.06 -10.37
CA LEU A 89 5.68 1.76 -9.58
C LEU A 89 6.90 2.33 -10.28
N GLU A 90 7.47 3.41 -9.74
CA GLU A 90 8.61 4.14 -10.31
C GLU A 90 9.89 3.86 -9.52
N ASN A 91 11.04 4.27 -10.08
CA ASN A 91 12.36 4.16 -9.44
C ASN A 91 12.77 2.72 -9.11
N LEU A 92 12.43 1.78 -9.99
CA LEU A 92 12.71 0.37 -9.78
C LEU A 92 14.10 -0.03 -10.29
N PRO A 93 14.83 -0.91 -9.58
CA PRO A 93 16.04 -1.49 -10.12
C PRO A 93 15.71 -2.30 -11.38
N THR A 94 16.51 -2.12 -12.43
CA THR A 94 16.29 -2.74 -13.74
C THR A 94 16.90 -4.13 -13.88
N ASN A 95 17.62 -4.58 -12.85
CA ASN A 95 18.28 -5.88 -12.78
C ASN A 95 17.55 -6.83 -11.82
N GLY A 96 17.66 -8.13 -12.11
CA GLY A 96 17.12 -9.21 -11.29
C GLY A 96 15.69 -9.60 -11.64
N GLU A 97 15.31 -10.79 -11.19
CA GLU A 97 13.95 -11.28 -11.33
C GLU A 97 13.06 -10.67 -10.26
N MET A 98 11.91 -10.17 -10.68
CA MET A 98 10.94 -9.52 -9.82
C MET A 98 9.61 -10.28 -9.90
N LYS A 99 8.83 -10.22 -8.85
CA LYS A 99 7.51 -10.80 -8.76
C LYS A 99 6.54 -9.72 -8.32
N LEU A 100 5.54 -9.47 -9.14
CA LEU A 100 4.41 -8.61 -8.80
C LEU A 100 3.38 -9.45 -8.06
N LYS A 101 3.03 -9.04 -6.85
CA LYS A 101 1.95 -9.60 -6.06
C LYS A 101 0.84 -8.58 -5.93
N ILE A 102 -0.37 -8.97 -6.29
CA ILE A 102 -1.55 -8.12 -6.25
C ILE A 102 -2.57 -8.75 -5.32
N THR A 103 -3.02 -7.97 -4.33
CA THR A 103 -4.06 -8.37 -3.38
C THR A 103 -5.14 -7.31 -3.29
N ALA A 104 -6.40 -7.75 -3.28
CA ALA A 104 -7.55 -6.88 -3.06
C ALA A 104 -8.58 -7.63 -2.21
N ILE A 105 -9.37 -6.89 -1.43
CA ILE A 105 -10.36 -7.49 -0.53
C ILE A 105 -11.49 -8.11 -1.36
N GLY A 106 -11.79 -9.39 -1.15
CA GLY A 106 -12.81 -10.12 -1.89
C GLY A 106 -12.37 -10.65 -3.26
N TYR A 107 -11.08 -10.54 -3.60
CA TYR A 107 -10.50 -11.03 -4.86
C TYR A 107 -9.38 -12.04 -4.61
N LEU A 108 -9.15 -12.90 -5.60
CA LEU A 108 -8.03 -13.83 -5.60
C LEU A 108 -6.70 -13.07 -5.75
N THR A 109 -5.70 -13.50 -4.98
CA THR A 109 -4.34 -12.98 -5.06
C THR A 109 -3.69 -13.45 -6.36
N ILE A 110 -3.07 -12.54 -7.10
CA ILE A 110 -2.31 -12.86 -8.32
C ILE A 110 -0.82 -12.60 -8.08
N GLU A 111 0.01 -13.55 -8.48
CA GLU A 111 1.46 -13.40 -8.55
C GLU A 111 1.93 -13.53 -9.99
N LYS A 112 2.72 -12.55 -10.47
CA LYS A 112 3.26 -12.54 -11.83
C LYS A 112 4.76 -12.25 -11.80
N SER A 113 5.56 -13.10 -12.44
CA SER A 113 6.99 -12.82 -12.63
C SER A 113 7.18 -11.72 -13.67
N LEU A 114 7.97 -10.71 -13.32
CA LEU A 114 8.30 -9.56 -14.14
C LEU A 114 9.82 -9.44 -14.31
N LYS A 115 10.22 -8.99 -15.49
CA LYS A 115 11.60 -8.63 -15.81
C LYS A 115 11.60 -7.43 -16.75
N PHE A 116 12.55 -6.53 -16.56
CA PHE A 116 12.80 -5.49 -17.56
C PHE A 116 13.55 -6.06 -18.76
N GLN A 117 13.31 -5.49 -19.94
CA GLN A 117 14.00 -5.86 -21.17
C GLN A 117 14.62 -4.61 -21.77
N ALA A 118 15.95 -4.54 -21.74
CA ALA A 118 16.68 -3.42 -22.35
C ALA A 118 16.34 -3.31 -23.85
N PRO A 119 16.25 -2.09 -24.41
CA PRO A 119 16.55 -0.80 -23.78
C PRO A 119 15.35 -0.14 -23.07
N ASN A 120 14.15 -0.74 -23.10
CA ASN A 120 12.97 -0.12 -22.52
C ASN A 120 12.75 -0.55 -21.06
N PHE A 121 12.81 0.42 -20.16
CA PHE A 121 12.58 0.22 -18.75
C PHE A 121 11.24 0.80 -18.28
N ASP A 122 10.43 1.35 -19.18
CA ASP A 122 9.05 1.74 -18.90
C ASP A 122 8.09 0.69 -19.51
N VAL A 123 7.48 -0.10 -18.64
CA VAL A 123 6.72 -1.29 -19.03
C VAL A 123 5.26 -1.17 -18.60
N ASP A 124 4.38 -1.14 -19.60
CA ASP A 124 2.94 -1.26 -19.40
C ASP A 124 2.56 -2.73 -19.18
N LEU A 125 1.91 -3.00 -18.05
CA LEU A 125 1.34 -4.30 -17.71
C LEU A 125 -0.08 -4.48 -18.23
N GLY A 126 -0.67 -3.42 -18.78
CA GLY A 126 -2.03 -3.36 -19.29
C GLY A 126 -3.07 -3.48 -18.19
N ASN A 127 -4.23 -4.02 -18.56
CA ASN A 127 -5.31 -4.30 -17.62
C ASN A 127 -5.09 -5.67 -16.97
N ILE A 128 -4.78 -5.68 -15.68
CA ILE A 128 -4.69 -6.90 -14.88
C ILE A 128 -6.07 -7.19 -14.32
N LYS A 129 -6.64 -8.33 -14.71
CA LYS A 129 -7.97 -8.76 -14.28
C LYS A 129 -7.89 -9.55 -12.99
N LEU A 130 -8.62 -9.12 -11.96
CA LEU A 130 -8.80 -9.90 -10.73
C LEU A 130 -10.14 -10.62 -10.75
N GLU A 131 -10.11 -11.87 -10.33
CA GLU A 131 -11.31 -12.69 -10.13
C GLU A 131 -11.77 -12.60 -8.69
N LEU A 132 -13.08 -12.56 -8.48
CA LEU A 132 -13.68 -12.56 -7.14
C LEU A 132 -13.39 -13.89 -6.45
N ASP A 133 -12.95 -13.83 -5.20
CA ASP A 133 -12.80 -15.03 -4.37
C ASP A 133 -14.19 -15.46 -3.86
N ALA A 134 -14.81 -16.39 -4.57
CA ALA A 134 -16.13 -16.90 -4.24
C ALA A 134 -16.19 -17.56 -2.85
N LYS A 135 -15.06 -18.07 -2.31
CA LYS A 135 -15.02 -18.68 -0.98
C LYS A 135 -15.23 -17.65 0.12
N GLN A 136 -14.66 -16.46 -0.03
CA GLN A 136 -14.83 -15.37 0.93
C GLN A 136 -16.27 -14.80 0.88
N LEU A 137 -16.90 -14.78 -0.30
CA LEU A 137 -18.30 -14.35 -0.45
C LEU A 137 -19.30 -15.34 0.16
N GLU A 138 -19.05 -16.65 0.06
CA GLU A 138 -19.86 -17.67 0.73
C GLU A 138 -19.75 -17.56 2.25
N GLU A 139 -18.54 -17.35 2.79
CA GLU A 139 -18.33 -17.15 4.22
C GLU A 139 -19.08 -15.91 4.75
N ILE A 140 -19.01 -14.78 4.05
CA ILE A 140 -19.77 -13.57 4.43
C ILE A 140 -21.28 -13.79 4.31
N LYS A 141 -21.75 -14.50 3.28
CA LYS A 141 -23.19 -14.83 3.13
C LYS A 141 -23.69 -15.71 4.28
N VAL A 142 -22.85 -16.62 4.79
CA VAL A 142 -23.16 -17.45 5.95
C VAL A 142 -23.15 -16.64 7.25
N VAL A 143 -22.22 -15.68 7.41
CA VAL A 143 -22.17 -14.78 8.58
C VAL A 143 -23.29 -13.71 8.57
N ALA A 144 -23.73 -13.26 7.38
CA ALA A 144 -24.84 -12.31 7.23
C ALA A 144 -26.23 -12.94 7.49
N SER A 145 -26.34 -14.27 7.44
CA SER A 145 -27.49 -15.01 7.95
C SER A 145 -27.35 -15.14 9.46
N LYS A 146 -27.95 -14.21 10.22
CA LYS A 146 -27.98 -14.24 11.70
C LYS A 146 -28.24 -15.66 12.22
N PRO A 147 -27.45 -16.19 13.16
CA PRO A 147 -27.81 -17.44 13.83
C PRO A 147 -29.11 -17.23 14.62
N PHE A 148 -30.12 -18.06 14.37
CA PHE A 148 -31.41 -18.01 15.08
C PHE A 148 -31.31 -18.48 16.54
N MET A 149 -30.19 -19.08 16.95
CA MET A 149 -29.99 -19.57 18.31
C MET A 149 -28.51 -19.63 18.67
N GLN A 150 -28.15 -19.00 19.80
CA GLN A 150 -26.86 -19.13 20.46
C GLN A 150 -27.13 -19.83 21.80
N MET A 151 -26.74 -21.10 21.92
CA MET A 151 -26.75 -21.79 23.21
C MET A 151 -25.52 -21.37 24.00
N GLY A 152 -25.74 -20.72 25.15
CA GLY A 152 -24.70 -20.36 26.10
C GLY A 152 -24.17 -21.59 26.85
N VAL A 153 -22.85 -21.63 27.07
CA VAL A 153 -22.20 -22.62 27.92
C VAL A 153 -21.72 -21.94 29.21
N ASP A 154 -22.36 -22.37 30.29
CA ASP A 154 -21.91 -22.39 31.69
C ASP A 154 -21.44 -21.11 32.37
N ARG A 155 -22.41 -20.39 32.95
CA ARG A 155 -22.24 -19.79 34.27
C ARG A 155 -23.41 -20.15 35.17
N LYS A 156 -23.15 -20.85 36.27
CA LYS A 156 -24.09 -20.93 37.40
C LYS A 156 -24.09 -19.60 38.13
N ILE A 157 -25.14 -18.80 37.91
CA ILE A 157 -25.44 -17.62 38.70
C ILE A 157 -26.50 -18.03 39.72
N PHE A 158 -26.10 -18.17 40.99
CA PHE A 158 -27.05 -18.22 42.10
C PHE A 158 -27.49 -16.80 42.41
N ASN A 159 -28.73 -16.49 42.11
CA ASN A 159 -29.33 -15.20 42.44
C ASN A 159 -29.99 -15.34 43.81
N VAL A 160 -29.43 -14.69 44.83
CA VAL A 160 -29.88 -14.81 46.24
C VAL A 160 -30.84 -13.67 46.64
N GLU A 161 -31.38 -12.92 45.69
CA GLU A 161 -32.31 -11.82 45.97
C GLU A 161 -33.66 -12.05 45.31
N LYS A 162 -34.41 -13.01 45.86
CA LYS A 162 -35.82 -12.82 46.24
C LYS A 162 -36.35 -13.93 47.15
N ASN A 163 -35.50 -14.42 48.05
CA ASN A 163 -36.01 -15.03 49.28
C ASN A 163 -36.25 -13.90 50.29
N LEU A 164 -37.27 -13.07 50.00
CA LEU A 164 -37.95 -12.39 51.08
C LEU A 164 -38.67 -13.51 51.83
N VAL A 165 -38.07 -13.96 52.93
CA VAL A 165 -38.79 -14.65 53.98
C VAL A 165 -39.95 -13.75 54.36
N SER A 166 -41.13 -14.03 53.81
CA SER A 166 -42.37 -13.85 54.52
C SER A 166 -43.48 -14.54 53.75
N THR A 167 -44.09 -15.52 54.43
CA THR A 167 -45.52 -15.80 54.32
C THR A 167 -46.03 -16.24 52.94
N GLY A 168 -45.53 -17.39 52.48
CA GLY A 168 -46.35 -18.35 51.73
C GLY A 168 -47.42 -19.02 52.61
N GLN A 169 -48.07 -18.25 53.49
CA GLN A 169 -49.32 -18.65 54.13
C GLN A 169 -50.44 -18.31 53.16
N THR A 170 -51.15 -19.33 52.71
CA THR A 170 -52.39 -19.22 51.94
C THR A 170 -53.41 -18.38 52.73
N ALA A 171 -53.50 -17.08 52.43
CA ALA A 171 -54.21 -16.09 53.24
C ALA A 171 -55.75 -16.24 53.27
N THR A 172 -56.33 -17.23 52.59
CA THR A 172 -57.78 -17.44 52.59
C THR A 172 -58.19 -18.89 52.89
N GLU A 173 -57.24 -19.84 52.96
CA GLU A 173 -57.55 -21.26 53.24
C GLU A 173 -57.36 -21.64 54.72
N LEU A 174 -56.78 -20.74 55.56
CA LEU A 174 -56.68 -20.94 57.01
C LEU A 174 -57.95 -20.50 57.78
N MET A 175 -58.94 -19.87 57.13
CA MET A 175 -60.16 -19.39 57.79
C MET A 175 -61.30 -20.41 57.90
N LYS A 176 -61.11 -21.69 57.53
CA LYS A 176 -62.18 -22.71 57.60
C LYS A 176 -61.85 -24.03 58.28
N ASN A 177 -60.72 -24.14 58.97
CA ASN A 177 -60.42 -25.30 59.82
C ASN A 177 -60.04 -24.88 61.25
N ILE A 178 -60.91 -24.07 61.87
CA ILE A 178 -61.06 -24.07 63.32
C ILE A 178 -62.24 -25.00 63.64
N PRO A 179 -62.03 -26.31 63.87
CA PRO A 179 -62.82 -27.00 64.86
C PRO A 179 -62.54 -26.30 66.19
N GLY A 180 -63.59 -25.81 66.83
CA GLY A 180 -63.50 -25.36 68.21
C GLY A 180 -63.00 -26.48 69.12
N VAL A 181 -62.42 -26.04 70.23
CA VAL A 181 -61.71 -26.74 71.32
C VAL A 181 -60.20 -26.91 71.15
#